data_AF-A0A9Q9W1N4-F1
#
_entry.id   AF-A0A9Q9W1N4-F1
#
_cell.length_a   1.000
_cell.length_b   1.000
_cell.length_c   1.000
_cell.angle_alpha   90.00
_cell.angle_beta   90.00
_cell.angle_gamma   90.00
#
_symmetry.space_group_name_H-M   'P 1'
#
loop_
_entity.id
_entity.type
_entity.pdbx_description
1 polymer ?
#
loop_
_entity_poly.entity_id
_entity_poly.type
_entity_poly.pdbx_seq_one_letter_code
_entity_poly.pdbx_strand_id
1 'polypeptide(L)'
;MDSAPSLSPSTGSQLSVDEMKLLAKLEEQNRLLETDSKSLYPLNGVLQSPTSTKTFSFEDDIWDNVIKEWDDWCKRKVGQIKVLIRRGVPAHLRPAVWQLLCDAQNVAVQPKYSDLLKSSSPSETLILRDLTRILPQHQLFHKVATCQKPLFNVLKAYSILDREIGYCQGSVFIVGLLLTQMAEEEAFCIFVRLMKDFRMRDLYRSNMVELGCCLHQFDAMIKDQLPELHSHFQTQGFHTSMFSSSWFLNILLSSLPITAAIRIFDIFMCEGLEIVFRVGLALLQMKQTELIKLDVEGMMNCLQNLESWASDPDGIIEAAYQIKYNPSRMKQLRQEYASIKTKKLEERKELNGLSSENKHLKQRLALLEKRCSEKLESQLKKELEKTRLNTARSQIALKEMKANILQMEESSAVSNEDSVMYLQKELICCRLQEAEALTELKLLKHHIKDLEEKWQRQQVHCGGQQKVSSAQNDLQVELLSTRLKETLTQAALKESRHRLTKLQTEVKTLS
;
A
#
# COMPACT_ATOMS: atom_id res chain seq x y z
N MET A 1 23.29 -40.94 -20.30
CA MET A 1 24.55 -40.69 -19.60
C MET A 1 24.46 -39.31 -18.95
N ASP A 2 24.31 -39.36 -17.62
CA ASP A 2 24.74 -38.41 -16.60
C ASP A 2 24.24 -36.95 -16.61
N SER A 3 23.23 -36.67 -15.78
CA SER A 3 23.42 -36.10 -14.43
C SER A 3 22.14 -35.42 -13.92
N ALA A 4 21.55 -35.98 -12.86
CA ALA A 4 20.45 -35.40 -12.10
C ALA A 4 21.01 -34.58 -10.91
N PRO A 5 20.35 -33.49 -10.45
CA PRO A 5 20.70 -32.84 -9.20
C PRO A 5 20.03 -33.55 -8.02
N SER A 6 20.83 -33.76 -6.98
CA SER A 6 20.52 -34.46 -5.74
C SER A 6 19.56 -33.70 -4.81
N LEU A 7 18.67 -34.45 -4.19
CA LEU A 7 17.83 -34.04 -3.05
C LEU A 7 18.69 -33.86 -1.79
N SER A 8 18.56 -32.72 -1.11
CA SER A 8 19.14 -32.46 0.22
C SER A 8 18.22 -32.99 1.34
N PRO A 9 18.79 -33.50 2.46
CA PRO A 9 18.02 -34.08 3.56
C PRO A 9 17.55 -33.03 4.57
N SER A 10 16.48 -33.42 5.28
CA SER A 10 15.81 -32.77 6.40
C SER A 10 16.69 -31.99 7.38
N THR A 11 16.39 -30.70 7.59
CA THR A 11 16.75 -29.96 8.80
C THR A 11 15.76 -30.28 9.91
N GLY A 12 16.11 -31.22 10.78
CA GLY A 12 15.54 -31.30 12.12
C GLY A 12 15.98 -30.07 12.91
N SER A 13 15.04 -29.32 13.47
CA SER A 13 15.33 -28.23 14.39
C SER A 13 16.06 -28.80 15.62
N GLN A 14 17.38 -28.65 15.66
CA GLN A 14 18.15 -28.90 16.87
C GLN A 14 17.73 -27.87 17.92
N LEU A 15 17.22 -28.36 19.05
CA LEU A 15 16.90 -27.54 20.22
C LEU A 15 18.13 -26.70 20.62
N SER A 16 17.88 -25.45 21.01
CA SER A 16 18.90 -24.54 21.50
C SER A 16 19.64 -25.15 22.70
N VAL A 17 20.91 -24.80 22.89
CA VAL A 17 21.73 -25.21 24.04
C VAL A 17 21.05 -24.84 25.37
N ASP A 18 20.28 -23.75 25.39
CA ASP A 18 19.52 -23.33 26.56
C ASP A 18 18.27 -24.18 26.80
N GLU A 19 17.64 -24.68 25.74
CA GLU A 19 16.51 -25.61 25.81
C GLU A 19 16.96 -26.99 26.31
N MET A 20 18.12 -27.47 25.86
CA MET A 20 18.73 -28.71 26.38
C MET A 20 19.14 -28.59 27.86
N LYS A 21 19.67 -27.44 28.28
CA LYS A 21 20.00 -27.19 29.70
C LYS A 21 18.75 -27.12 30.58
N LEU A 22 17.66 -26.56 30.06
CA LEU A 22 16.39 -26.51 30.76
C LEU A 22 15.78 -27.92 30.88
N LEU A 23 15.83 -28.72 29.81
CA LEU A 23 15.43 -30.13 29.81
C LEU A 23 16.21 -30.95 30.84
N ALA A 24 17.54 -30.82 30.86
CA ALA A 24 18.38 -31.53 31.83
C ALA A 24 18.08 -31.14 33.29
N LYS A 25 17.78 -29.85 33.54
CA LYS A 25 17.37 -29.40 34.88
C LYS A 25 16.00 -29.93 35.30
N LEU A 26 15.07 -30.02 34.35
CA LEU A 26 13.72 -30.56 34.60
C LEU A 26 13.75 -32.09 34.79
N GLU A 27 14.58 -32.82 34.05
CA GLU A 27 14.78 -34.25 34.23
C GLU A 27 15.42 -34.58 35.59
N GLU A 28 16.38 -33.78 36.05
CA GLU A 28 16.98 -33.95 37.38
C GLU A 28 15.99 -33.64 38.51
N GLN A 29 15.15 -32.60 38.37
CA GLN A 29 14.07 -32.34 39.33
C GLN A 29 13.02 -33.45 39.34
N ASN A 30 12.67 -34.01 38.17
CA ASN A 30 11.74 -35.15 38.09
C ASN A 30 12.33 -36.41 38.75
N ARG A 31 13.63 -36.66 38.60
CA ARG A 31 14.31 -37.80 39.25
C ARG A 31 14.29 -37.69 40.77
N LEU A 32 14.50 -36.49 41.31
CA LEU A 32 14.43 -36.21 42.75
C LEU A 32 13.00 -36.36 43.30
N LEU A 33 11.99 -35.93 42.54
CA LEU A 33 10.57 -36.09 42.91
C LEU A 33 10.10 -37.55 42.84
N GLU A 34 10.62 -38.37 41.92
CA GLU A 34 10.32 -39.80 41.87
C GLU A 34 10.93 -40.60 43.04
N THR A 35 12.10 -40.19 43.54
CA THR A 35 12.70 -40.77 44.76
C THR A 35 11.90 -40.44 46.02
N ASP A 36 11.36 -39.23 46.13
CA ASP A 36 10.51 -38.85 47.27
C ASP A 36 9.10 -39.47 47.17
N SER A 37 8.55 -39.59 45.95
CA SER A 37 7.21 -40.15 45.73
C SER A 37 7.11 -41.65 46.07
N LYS A 38 8.19 -42.43 45.90
CA LYS A 38 8.21 -43.86 46.26
C LYS A 38 8.01 -44.12 47.76
N SER A 39 8.15 -43.10 48.61
CA SER A 39 7.90 -43.21 50.06
C SER A 39 6.44 -42.98 50.47
N LEU A 40 5.56 -42.50 49.56
CA LEU A 40 4.25 -41.95 49.93
C LEU A 40 3.05 -42.43 49.08
N TYR A 41 3.15 -43.54 48.34
CA TYR A 41 2.00 -44.12 47.64
C TYR A 41 1.28 -45.20 48.47
N PRO A 42 0.06 -44.97 48.99
CA PRO A 42 -0.88 -46.06 49.19
C PRO A 42 -1.46 -46.47 47.83
N LEU A 43 -1.57 -47.77 47.63
CA LEU A 43 -2.17 -48.44 46.48
C LEU A 43 -3.67 -48.10 46.36
N ASN A 44 -4.03 -46.92 45.84
CA ASN A 44 -5.30 -46.58 45.18
C ASN A 44 -5.32 -45.06 44.89
N GLY A 45 -5.19 -44.69 43.62
CA GLY A 45 -5.08 -43.31 43.14
C GLY A 45 -6.37 -42.50 43.17
N VAL A 46 -6.93 -42.27 44.36
CA VAL A 46 -8.02 -41.31 44.58
C VAL A 46 -7.58 -40.29 45.63
N LEU A 47 -7.52 -39.02 45.25
CA LEU A 47 -7.36 -37.90 46.19
C LEU A 47 -8.69 -37.67 46.89
N GLN A 48 -8.80 -38.07 48.16
CA GLN A 48 -9.96 -37.77 49.00
C GLN A 48 -10.01 -36.27 49.30
N SER A 49 -11.17 -35.65 49.02
CA SER A 49 -11.54 -34.34 49.55
C SER A 49 -11.67 -34.40 51.08
N PRO A 50 -11.49 -33.26 51.80
CA PRO A 50 -11.66 -33.27 53.25
C PRO A 50 -13.09 -33.69 53.56
N THR A 51 -13.19 -34.65 54.47
CA THR A 51 -14.41 -35.25 54.99
C THR A 51 -15.46 -34.19 55.29
N SER A 52 -16.42 -34.04 54.37
CA SER A 52 -17.76 -33.63 54.76
C SER A 52 -18.29 -34.76 55.63
N THR A 53 -18.61 -34.45 56.88
CA THR A 53 -19.42 -35.30 57.74
C THR A 53 -20.54 -35.91 56.90
N LYS A 54 -20.55 -37.25 56.77
CA LYS A 54 -21.59 -38.01 56.07
C LYS A 54 -22.94 -37.75 56.74
N THR A 55 -23.58 -36.68 56.33
CA THR A 55 -25.02 -36.50 56.46
C THR A 55 -25.56 -37.05 55.16
N PHE A 56 -26.01 -38.31 55.17
CA PHE A 56 -26.81 -38.86 54.09
C PHE A 56 -28.02 -37.93 53.92
N SER A 57 -27.96 -37.07 52.89
CA SER A 57 -29.02 -36.12 52.60
C SER A 57 -30.10 -36.83 51.80
N PHE A 58 -31.36 -36.46 52.00
CA PHE A 58 -32.48 -36.89 51.15
C PHE A 58 -32.22 -36.65 49.65
N GLU A 59 -31.37 -35.68 49.31
CA GLU A 59 -30.94 -35.41 47.93
C GLU A 59 -29.97 -36.47 47.37
N ASP A 60 -29.12 -37.07 48.22
CA ASP A 60 -28.20 -38.14 47.80
C ASP A 60 -28.99 -39.40 47.41
N ASP A 61 -30.06 -39.72 48.15
CA ASP A 61 -30.95 -40.86 47.83
C ASP A 61 -31.64 -40.68 46.46
N ILE A 62 -32.02 -39.44 46.12
CA ILE A 62 -32.60 -39.12 44.81
C ILE A 62 -31.55 -39.32 43.72
N TRP A 63 -30.34 -38.81 43.90
CA TRP A 63 -29.27 -38.95 42.92
C TRP A 63 -28.84 -40.41 42.73
N ASP A 64 -28.79 -41.21 43.79
CA ASP A 64 -28.53 -42.64 43.73
C ASP A 64 -29.59 -43.36 42.88
N ASN A 65 -30.86 -42.98 43.02
CA ASN A 65 -31.94 -43.51 42.20
C ASN A 65 -31.79 -43.11 40.72
N VAL A 66 -31.46 -41.83 40.46
CA VAL A 66 -31.20 -41.32 39.10
C VAL A 66 -30.05 -42.07 38.43
N ILE A 67 -28.97 -42.34 39.16
CA ILE A 67 -27.79 -43.06 38.63
C ILE A 67 -28.13 -44.52 38.33
N LYS A 68 -28.85 -45.21 39.24
CA LYS A 68 -29.22 -46.62 39.07
C LYS A 68 -30.20 -46.84 37.91
N GLU A 69 -31.14 -45.93 37.73
CA GLU A 69 -32.19 -46.01 36.71
C GLU A 69 -31.94 -45.05 35.52
N TRP A 70 -30.68 -44.70 35.24
CA TRP A 70 -30.32 -43.63 34.29
C TRP A 70 -31.00 -43.76 32.92
N ASP A 71 -31.02 -44.96 32.34
CA ASP A 71 -31.64 -45.24 31.04
C ASP A 71 -33.12 -44.89 31.00
N ASP A 72 -33.81 -45.05 32.13
CA ASP A 72 -35.21 -44.71 32.26
C ASP A 72 -35.43 -43.21 32.45
N TRP A 73 -34.64 -42.63 33.34
CA TRP A 73 -34.68 -41.20 33.64
C TRP A 73 -34.39 -40.35 32.41
N CYS A 74 -33.40 -40.73 31.60
CA CYS A 74 -33.06 -40.05 30.36
C CYS A 74 -34.15 -40.10 29.30
N LYS A 75 -35.02 -41.11 29.32
CA LYS A 75 -36.11 -41.25 28.35
C LYS A 75 -37.40 -40.60 28.82
N ARG A 76 -37.72 -40.73 30.12
CA ARG A 76 -39.04 -40.38 30.66
C ARG A 76 -39.04 -39.17 31.58
N LYS A 77 -37.90 -38.79 32.15
CA LYS A 77 -37.79 -37.78 33.23
C LYS A 77 -36.77 -36.68 32.95
N VAL A 78 -36.49 -36.38 31.69
CA VAL A 78 -35.50 -35.35 31.26
C VAL A 78 -35.70 -34.00 31.97
N GLY A 79 -36.96 -33.56 32.13
CA GLY A 79 -37.26 -32.31 32.84
C GLY A 79 -36.85 -32.32 34.32
N GLN A 80 -37.03 -33.45 35.00
CA GLN A 80 -36.63 -33.61 36.41
C GLN A 80 -35.11 -33.66 36.56
N ILE A 81 -34.42 -34.35 35.65
CA ILE A 81 -32.95 -34.36 35.60
C ILE A 81 -32.42 -32.92 35.50
N LYS A 82 -32.98 -32.11 34.58
CA LYS A 82 -32.58 -30.70 34.43
C LYS A 82 -32.75 -29.91 35.73
N VAL A 83 -33.87 -30.08 36.43
CA VAL A 83 -34.12 -29.40 37.72
C VAL A 83 -33.10 -29.83 38.77
N LEU A 84 -32.78 -31.12 38.88
CA LEU A 84 -31.78 -31.63 39.83
C LEU A 84 -30.38 -31.09 39.53
N ILE A 85 -29.96 -31.11 38.25
CA ILE A 85 -28.66 -30.58 37.83
C ILE A 85 -28.55 -29.08 38.13
N ARG A 86 -29.62 -28.32 37.84
CA ARG A 86 -29.69 -26.88 38.14
C ARG A 86 -29.62 -26.60 39.63
N ARG A 87 -30.10 -27.49 40.50
CA ARG A 87 -29.99 -27.38 41.96
C ARG A 87 -28.61 -27.73 42.50
N GLY A 88 -27.92 -28.68 41.90
CA GLY A 88 -26.67 -29.19 42.47
C GLY A 88 -26.42 -30.63 42.15
N VAL A 89 -25.30 -30.94 41.49
CA VAL A 89 -24.74 -32.29 41.55
C VAL A 89 -23.81 -32.38 42.76
N PRO A 90 -24.07 -33.29 43.72
CA PRO A 90 -23.18 -33.52 44.85
C PRO A 90 -21.77 -33.87 44.38
N ALA A 91 -20.76 -33.31 45.07
CA ALA A 91 -19.37 -33.38 44.59
C ALA A 91 -18.86 -34.82 44.39
N HIS A 92 -19.26 -35.73 45.28
CA HIS A 92 -18.84 -37.12 45.22
C HIS A 92 -19.54 -37.93 44.11
N LEU A 93 -20.66 -37.43 43.56
CA LEU A 93 -21.43 -38.09 42.50
C LEU A 93 -21.11 -37.55 41.10
N ARG A 94 -20.43 -36.39 40.98
CA ARG A 94 -20.08 -35.78 39.69
C ARG A 94 -19.36 -36.73 38.73
N PRO A 95 -18.37 -37.53 39.15
CA PRO A 95 -17.69 -38.44 38.21
C PRO A 95 -18.65 -39.41 37.54
N ALA A 96 -19.59 -39.98 38.30
CA ALA A 96 -20.62 -40.88 37.76
C ALA A 96 -21.63 -40.12 36.88
N VAL A 97 -22.17 -39.00 37.38
CA VAL A 97 -23.20 -38.23 36.68
C VAL A 97 -22.67 -37.64 35.36
N TRP A 98 -21.45 -37.12 35.34
CA TRP A 98 -20.84 -36.55 34.13
C TRP A 98 -20.54 -37.62 33.09
N GLN A 99 -20.10 -38.82 33.50
CA GLN A 99 -19.94 -39.94 32.58
C GLN A 99 -21.27 -40.38 31.97
N LEU A 100 -22.35 -40.39 32.75
CA LEU A 100 -23.70 -40.72 32.29
C LEU A 100 -24.28 -39.66 31.33
N LEU A 101 -24.10 -38.38 31.64
CA LEU A 101 -24.56 -37.25 30.80
C LEU A 101 -23.90 -37.25 29.42
N CYS A 102 -22.62 -37.59 29.35
CA CYS A 102 -21.89 -37.66 28.09
C CYS A 102 -21.90 -39.05 27.45
N ASP A 103 -22.53 -40.05 28.08
CA ASP A 103 -22.44 -41.47 27.68
C ASP A 103 -20.96 -41.85 27.37
N ALA A 104 -20.08 -41.50 28.31
CA ALA A 104 -18.63 -41.67 28.21
C ALA A 104 -18.19 -43.12 28.51
N GLN A 105 -19.08 -43.93 29.08
CA GLN A 105 -18.84 -45.34 29.43
C GLN A 105 -18.70 -46.24 28.18
N ASN A 106 -19.26 -45.81 27.05
CA ASN A 106 -19.24 -46.55 25.78
C ASN A 106 -18.17 -46.06 24.78
N VAL A 107 -17.14 -45.36 25.26
CA VAL A 107 -16.16 -44.72 24.37
C VAL A 107 -15.11 -45.73 23.92
N ALA A 108 -15.21 -46.19 22.66
CA ALA A 108 -14.24 -47.07 21.99
C ALA A 108 -12.79 -46.51 21.92
N VAL A 109 -12.56 -45.32 22.46
CA VAL A 109 -11.28 -44.59 22.48
C VAL A 109 -10.54 -44.80 23.81
N GLN A 110 -11.22 -45.23 24.89
CA GLN A 110 -10.59 -45.55 26.17
C GLN A 110 -9.39 -46.50 26.03
N PRO A 111 -9.48 -47.66 25.32
CA PRO A 111 -8.33 -48.56 25.16
C PRO A 111 -7.20 -47.96 24.31
N LYS A 112 -7.46 -46.90 23.53
CA LYS A 112 -6.45 -46.24 22.69
C LYS A 112 -5.64 -45.20 23.46
N TYR A 113 -6.07 -44.79 24.66
CA TYR A 113 -5.43 -43.71 25.40
C TYR A 113 -3.95 -43.99 25.68
N SER A 114 -3.64 -45.19 26.18
CA SER A 114 -2.26 -45.63 26.46
C SER A 114 -1.36 -45.62 25.22
N ASP A 115 -1.90 -45.96 24.05
CA ASP A 115 -1.17 -45.93 22.78
C ASP A 115 -0.96 -44.50 22.24
N LEU A 116 -1.94 -43.62 22.44
CA LEU A 116 -1.82 -42.20 22.09
C LEU A 116 -0.70 -41.52 22.89
N LEU A 117 -0.52 -41.86 24.17
CA LEU A 117 0.53 -41.28 25.00
C LEU A 117 1.95 -41.63 24.55
N LYS A 118 2.13 -42.81 23.92
CA LYS A 118 3.42 -43.26 23.37
C LYS A 118 3.82 -42.47 22.10
N SER A 119 2.86 -41.86 21.43
CA SER A 119 3.09 -41.10 20.21
C SER A 119 3.54 -39.67 20.53
N SER A 120 4.28 -39.02 19.62
CA SER A 120 4.66 -37.60 19.76
C SER A 120 3.58 -36.70 19.14
N SER A 121 3.31 -35.55 19.78
CA SER A 121 2.41 -34.53 19.24
C SER A 121 3.16 -33.26 18.81
N PRO A 122 2.81 -32.65 17.66
CA PRO A 122 3.30 -31.32 17.29
C PRO A 122 2.91 -30.21 18.28
N SER A 123 1.89 -30.46 19.13
CA SER A 123 1.35 -29.48 20.06
C SER A 123 2.01 -29.49 21.44
N GLU A 124 2.97 -30.39 21.71
CA GLU A 124 3.55 -30.55 23.06
C GLU A 124 4.17 -29.26 23.61
N THR A 125 4.89 -28.51 22.77
CA THR A 125 5.51 -27.24 23.16
C THR A 125 4.48 -26.17 23.51
N LEU A 126 3.38 -26.09 22.75
CA LEU A 126 2.29 -25.15 23.01
C LEU A 126 1.54 -25.50 24.29
N ILE A 127 1.28 -26.79 24.52
CA ILE A 127 0.64 -27.28 25.74
C ILE A 127 1.51 -26.90 26.94
N LEU A 128 2.80 -27.27 26.94
CA LEU A 128 3.72 -26.97 28.05
C LEU A 128 3.77 -25.48 28.37
N ARG A 129 3.90 -24.63 27.34
CA ARG A 129 3.93 -23.17 27.51
C ARG A 129 2.67 -22.65 28.20
N ASP A 130 1.48 -23.13 27.80
CA ASP A 130 0.23 -22.71 28.42
C ASP A 130 0.10 -23.24 29.86
N LEU A 131 0.55 -24.47 30.13
CA LEU A 131 0.57 -25.03 31.49
C LEU A 131 1.43 -24.16 32.42
N THR A 132 2.63 -23.77 32.00
CA THR A 132 3.52 -22.92 32.80
C THR A 132 2.90 -21.55 33.11
N ARG A 133 2.09 -21.01 32.18
CA ARG A 133 1.44 -19.70 32.35
C ARG A 133 0.18 -19.76 33.21
N ILE A 134 -0.65 -20.79 33.03
CA ILE A 134 -2.01 -20.86 33.60
C ILE A 134 -2.01 -21.49 35.01
N LEU A 135 -1.24 -22.54 35.22
CA LEU A 135 -1.26 -23.30 36.47
C LEU A 135 -0.92 -22.46 37.72
N PRO A 136 0.12 -21.59 37.71
CA PRO A 136 0.49 -20.85 38.93
C PRO A 136 -0.52 -19.77 39.32
N GLN A 137 -1.35 -19.31 38.38
CA GLN A 137 -2.19 -18.13 38.55
C GLN A 137 -3.65 -18.48 38.87
N HIS A 138 -4.10 -19.70 38.55
CA HIS A 138 -5.52 -20.04 38.61
C HIS A 138 -5.89 -20.87 39.84
N GLN A 139 -6.94 -20.48 40.54
CA GLN A 139 -7.43 -21.18 41.75
C GLN A 139 -7.78 -22.66 41.50
N LEU A 140 -8.29 -22.99 40.30
CA LEU A 140 -8.54 -24.38 39.85
C LEU A 140 -7.32 -25.28 40.03
N PHE A 141 -6.11 -24.73 39.87
CA PHE A 141 -4.88 -25.48 39.79
C PHE A 141 -4.04 -25.47 41.08
N HIS A 142 -4.40 -24.65 42.08
CA HIS A 142 -3.67 -24.54 43.34
C HIS A 142 -3.65 -25.85 44.17
N LYS A 143 -4.76 -26.61 44.19
CA LYS A 143 -4.80 -27.95 44.82
C LYS A 143 -4.20 -29.07 43.96
N VAL A 144 -3.81 -28.72 42.74
CA VAL A 144 -3.63 -29.58 41.57
C VAL A 144 -2.21 -29.34 41.00
N ALA A 145 -1.29 -28.74 41.79
CA ALA A 145 0.12 -28.58 41.43
C ALA A 145 0.78 -29.93 41.05
N THR A 146 0.22 -31.05 41.53
CA THR A 146 0.55 -32.44 41.17
C THR A 146 -0.02 -32.93 39.83
N CYS A 147 -0.99 -32.24 39.22
CA CYS A 147 -1.69 -32.70 38.02
C CYS A 147 -1.15 -32.13 36.70
N GLN A 148 0.04 -31.53 36.68
CA GLN A 148 0.67 -31.09 35.42
C GLN A 148 0.78 -32.23 34.40
N LYS A 149 1.17 -33.41 34.89
CA LYS A 149 1.40 -34.58 34.04
C LYS A 149 0.09 -35.16 33.48
N PRO A 150 -0.94 -35.45 34.30
CA PRO A 150 -2.26 -35.82 33.78
C PRO A 150 -2.86 -34.81 32.81
N LEU A 151 -2.77 -33.51 33.12
CA LEU A 151 -3.29 -32.44 32.27
C LEU A 151 -2.57 -32.40 30.91
N PHE A 152 -1.24 -32.48 30.92
CA PHE A 152 -0.44 -32.57 29.71
C PHE A 152 -0.81 -33.82 28.90
N ASN A 153 -0.92 -34.98 29.55
CA ASN A 153 -1.21 -36.25 28.91
C ASN A 153 -2.55 -36.24 28.17
N VAL A 154 -3.62 -35.77 28.82
CA VAL A 154 -4.97 -35.72 28.22
C VAL A 154 -5.00 -34.77 27.02
N LEU A 155 -4.43 -33.56 27.16
CA LEU A 155 -4.34 -32.58 26.08
C LEU A 155 -3.50 -33.08 24.90
N LYS A 156 -2.37 -33.73 25.21
CA LYS A 156 -1.50 -34.36 24.21
C LYS A 156 -2.25 -35.47 23.48
N ALA A 157 -2.85 -36.42 24.20
CA ALA A 157 -3.58 -37.54 23.61
C ALA A 157 -4.71 -37.06 22.70
N TYR A 158 -5.46 -36.04 23.13
CA TYR A 158 -6.51 -35.45 22.30
C TYR A 158 -5.96 -34.80 21.04
N SER A 159 -4.86 -34.04 21.14
CA SER A 159 -4.24 -33.39 19.97
C SER A 159 -3.76 -34.38 18.90
N ILE A 160 -3.44 -35.61 19.30
CA ILE A 160 -3.05 -36.71 18.40
C ILE A 160 -4.29 -37.38 17.79
N LEU A 161 -5.33 -37.55 18.61
CA LEU A 161 -6.60 -38.14 18.20
C LEU A 161 -7.30 -37.29 17.12
N ASP A 162 -7.36 -35.97 17.31
CA ASP A 162 -7.97 -35.04 16.36
C ASP A 162 -6.95 -34.04 15.84
N ARG A 163 -6.20 -34.44 14.81
CA ARG A 163 -5.13 -33.62 14.21
C ARG A 163 -5.63 -32.36 13.50
N GLU A 164 -6.91 -32.29 13.13
CA GLU A 164 -7.48 -31.08 12.50
C GLU A 164 -7.55 -29.94 13.51
N ILE A 165 -7.93 -30.25 14.75
CA ILE A 165 -8.01 -29.27 15.84
C ILE A 165 -6.68 -29.15 16.57
N GLY A 166 -6.03 -30.28 16.86
CA GLY A 166 -4.83 -30.35 17.69
C GLY A 166 -5.11 -29.87 19.12
N TYR A 167 -4.19 -29.06 19.66
CA TYR A 167 -4.40 -28.34 20.91
C TYR A 167 -5.02 -26.97 20.64
N CYS A 168 -6.14 -26.67 21.30
CA CYS A 168 -6.75 -25.35 21.25
C CYS A 168 -6.64 -24.61 22.59
N GLN A 169 -6.23 -23.34 22.53
CA GLN A 169 -6.13 -22.47 23.68
C GLN A 169 -7.50 -22.29 24.34
N GLY A 170 -7.59 -22.59 25.64
CA GLY A 170 -8.85 -22.61 26.39
C GLY A 170 -9.27 -24.02 26.83
N SER A 171 -8.92 -25.06 26.06
CA SER A 171 -9.25 -26.46 26.40
C SER A 171 -8.62 -26.94 27.72
N VAL A 172 -7.46 -26.36 28.08
CA VAL A 172 -6.76 -26.61 29.35
C VAL A 172 -7.63 -26.37 30.58
N PHE A 173 -8.55 -25.39 30.55
CA PHE A 173 -9.45 -25.14 31.68
C PHE A 173 -10.51 -26.24 31.82
N ILE A 174 -11.03 -26.74 30.69
CA ILE A 174 -12.00 -27.84 30.66
C ILE A 174 -11.36 -29.11 31.20
N VAL A 175 -10.20 -29.50 30.65
CA VAL A 175 -9.48 -30.69 31.11
C VAL A 175 -9.03 -30.53 32.56
N GLY A 176 -8.58 -29.34 32.93
CA GLY A 176 -8.22 -29.01 34.31
C GLY A 176 -9.35 -29.23 35.29
N LEU A 177 -10.55 -28.75 34.96
CA LEU A 177 -11.74 -28.98 35.78
C LEU A 177 -12.07 -30.47 35.90
N LEU A 178 -12.06 -31.21 34.79
CA LEU A 178 -12.34 -32.66 34.80
C LEU A 178 -11.38 -33.39 35.75
N LEU A 179 -10.09 -33.11 35.67
CA LEU A 179 -9.07 -33.73 36.52
C LEU A 179 -9.18 -33.36 38.01
N THR A 180 -9.91 -32.30 38.35
CA THR A 180 -10.23 -32.02 39.76
C THR A 180 -11.31 -32.94 40.33
N GLN A 181 -12.08 -33.62 39.47
CA GLN A 181 -13.22 -34.45 39.87
C GLN A 181 -12.98 -35.94 39.62
N MET A 182 -12.19 -36.33 38.60
CA MET A 182 -12.07 -37.73 38.16
C MET A 182 -10.66 -38.13 37.73
N ALA A 183 -10.47 -39.42 37.43
CA ALA A 183 -9.18 -39.95 36.99
C ALA A 183 -8.83 -39.49 35.56
N GLU A 184 -7.54 -39.59 35.22
CA GLU A 184 -6.98 -39.12 33.95
C GLU A 184 -7.67 -39.71 32.71
N GLU A 185 -7.88 -41.03 32.70
CA GLU A 185 -8.49 -41.72 31.55
C GLU A 185 -9.97 -41.36 31.38
N GLU A 186 -10.69 -41.18 32.49
CA GLU A 186 -12.10 -40.76 32.49
C GLU A 186 -12.23 -39.34 31.97
N ALA A 187 -11.34 -38.44 32.43
CA ALA A 187 -11.27 -37.07 31.94
C ALA A 187 -11.01 -37.01 30.43
N PHE A 188 -10.12 -37.85 29.91
CA PHE A 188 -9.89 -37.97 28.47
C PHE A 188 -11.17 -38.42 27.73
N CYS A 189 -11.85 -39.45 28.22
CA CYS A 189 -13.07 -39.96 27.57
C CYS A 189 -14.19 -38.90 27.53
N ILE A 190 -14.42 -38.20 28.64
CA ILE A 190 -15.40 -37.11 28.68
C ILE A 190 -14.97 -35.96 27.77
N PHE A 191 -13.70 -35.57 27.77
CA PHE A 191 -13.22 -34.50 26.90
C PHE A 191 -13.43 -34.82 25.42
N VAL A 192 -13.19 -36.06 25.00
CA VAL A 192 -13.49 -36.51 23.62
C VAL A 192 -14.99 -36.38 23.30
N ARG A 193 -15.88 -36.74 24.22
CA ARG A 193 -17.34 -36.58 24.05
C ARG A 193 -17.77 -35.13 23.99
N LEU A 194 -17.21 -34.27 24.84
CA LEU A 194 -17.45 -32.82 24.79
C LEU A 194 -17.09 -32.23 23.44
N MET A 195 -15.94 -32.63 22.90
CA MET A 195 -15.50 -32.17 21.58
C MET A 195 -16.46 -32.65 20.48
N LYS A 196 -16.89 -33.90 20.52
CA LYS A 196 -17.74 -34.50 19.47
C LYS A 196 -19.21 -34.04 19.53
N ASP A 197 -19.80 -34.05 20.71
CA ASP A 197 -21.26 -34.01 20.88
C ASP A 197 -21.77 -32.66 21.41
N PHE A 198 -20.90 -31.85 22.03
CA PHE A 198 -21.26 -30.57 22.64
C PHE A 198 -20.85 -29.35 21.82
N ARG A 199 -20.58 -29.54 20.51
CA ARG A 199 -20.14 -28.50 19.55
C ARG A 199 -18.80 -27.83 19.90
N MET A 200 -18.07 -28.31 20.89
CA MET A 200 -16.79 -27.72 21.29
C MET A 200 -15.75 -27.82 20.17
N ARG A 201 -15.68 -28.95 19.45
CA ARG A 201 -14.79 -29.11 18.29
C ARG A 201 -14.99 -28.01 17.24
N ASP A 202 -16.25 -27.65 16.95
CA ASP A 202 -16.56 -26.63 15.95
C ASP A 202 -16.16 -25.22 16.40
N LEU A 203 -16.27 -24.92 17.70
CA LEU A 203 -15.77 -23.68 18.30
C LEU A 203 -14.26 -23.53 18.16
N TYR A 204 -13.52 -24.65 18.21
CA TYR A 204 -12.06 -24.67 18.17
C TYR A 204 -11.45 -24.82 16.77
N ARG A 205 -12.26 -24.91 15.71
CA ARG A 205 -11.72 -24.95 14.34
C ARG A 205 -10.92 -23.69 14.03
N SER A 206 -9.84 -23.83 13.27
CA SER A 206 -8.90 -22.75 12.92
C SER A 206 -9.54 -21.53 12.23
N ASN A 207 -10.67 -21.72 11.53
CA ASN A 207 -11.39 -20.66 10.85
C ASN A 207 -12.36 -19.87 11.76
N MET A 208 -12.46 -20.26 13.04
CA MET A 208 -13.29 -19.66 14.10
C MET A 208 -14.71 -19.32 13.65
N VAL A 209 -15.29 -20.11 12.73
CA VAL A 209 -16.63 -19.84 12.19
C VAL A 209 -17.66 -19.92 13.29
N GLU A 210 -17.64 -21.02 14.05
CA GLU A 210 -18.65 -21.29 15.06
C GLU A 210 -18.53 -20.33 16.24
N LEU A 211 -17.30 -19.98 16.65
CA LEU A 211 -17.06 -18.94 17.65
C LEU A 211 -17.64 -17.60 17.19
N GLY A 212 -17.33 -17.17 15.96
CA GLY A 212 -17.88 -15.93 15.41
C GLY A 212 -19.42 -15.94 15.31
N CYS A 213 -20.02 -17.10 15.04
CA CYS A 213 -21.48 -17.26 15.07
C CYS A 213 -22.02 -17.06 16.50
N CYS A 214 -21.39 -17.68 17.51
CA CYS A 214 -21.78 -17.50 18.91
C CYS A 214 -21.62 -16.05 19.37
N LEU A 215 -20.52 -15.37 18.98
CA LEU A 215 -20.30 -13.96 19.29
C LEU A 215 -21.36 -13.07 18.65
N HIS A 216 -21.74 -13.32 17.39
CA HIS A 216 -22.81 -12.59 16.71
C HIS A 216 -24.17 -12.79 17.38
N GLN A 217 -24.47 -14.03 17.79
CA GLN A 217 -25.69 -14.34 18.53
C GLN A 217 -25.72 -13.65 19.90
N PHE A 218 -24.58 -13.64 20.60
CA PHE A 218 -24.47 -13.02 21.92
C PHE A 218 -24.60 -11.50 21.82
N ASP A 219 -23.96 -10.87 20.84
CA ASP A 219 -24.08 -9.45 20.54
C ASP A 219 -25.55 -9.05 20.26
N ALA A 220 -26.27 -9.87 19.48
CA ALA A 220 -27.70 -9.68 19.27
C ALA A 220 -28.53 -9.81 20.57
N MET A 221 -28.19 -10.75 21.45
CA MET A 221 -28.85 -10.86 22.77
C MET A 221 -28.59 -9.63 23.66
N ILE A 222 -27.37 -9.09 23.66
CA ILE A 222 -27.04 -7.84 24.37
C ILE A 222 -27.85 -6.69 23.77
N LYS A 223 -27.93 -6.58 22.45
CA LYS A 223 -28.73 -5.56 21.76
C LYS A 223 -30.23 -5.64 22.12
N ASP A 224 -30.78 -6.85 22.15
CA ASP A 224 -32.22 -7.06 22.37
C ASP A 224 -32.64 -6.88 23.85
N GLN A 225 -31.77 -7.24 24.81
CA GLN A 225 -32.11 -7.26 26.25
C GLN A 225 -31.40 -6.19 27.08
N LEU A 226 -30.25 -5.69 26.64
CA LEU A 226 -29.45 -4.65 27.31
C LEU A 226 -29.11 -3.50 26.32
N PRO A 227 -30.13 -2.83 25.71
CA PRO A 227 -29.91 -1.91 24.59
C PRO A 227 -29.05 -0.70 24.94
N GLU A 228 -29.16 -0.17 26.16
CA GLU A 228 -28.33 0.95 26.64
C GLU A 228 -26.85 0.55 26.72
N LEU A 229 -26.57 -0.64 27.26
CA LEU A 229 -25.21 -1.17 27.35
C LEU A 229 -24.65 -1.45 25.96
N HIS A 230 -25.45 -2.04 25.06
CA HIS A 230 -25.05 -2.23 23.67
C HIS A 230 -24.73 -0.90 22.98
N SER A 231 -25.55 0.14 23.17
CA SER A 231 -25.28 1.47 22.60
C SER A 231 -23.97 2.08 23.12
N HIS A 232 -23.69 1.90 24.42
CA HIS A 232 -22.43 2.31 25.03
C HIS A 232 -21.24 1.56 24.41
N PHE A 233 -21.34 0.24 24.27
CA PHE A 233 -20.33 -0.58 23.62
C PHE A 233 -20.02 -0.10 22.19
N GLN A 234 -21.06 0.17 21.38
CA GLN A 234 -20.87 0.69 20.01
C GLN A 234 -20.21 2.07 20.00
N THR A 235 -20.59 2.95 20.92
CA THR A 235 -20.01 4.31 21.02
C THR A 235 -18.54 4.28 21.40
N GLN A 236 -18.16 3.34 22.28
CA GLN A 236 -16.77 3.15 22.71
C GLN A 236 -15.94 2.28 21.73
N GLY A 237 -16.55 1.72 20.68
CA GLY A 237 -15.86 0.75 19.81
C GLY A 237 -15.51 -0.56 20.53
N PHE A 238 -16.24 -0.89 21.60
CA PHE A 238 -16.03 -2.08 22.41
C PHE A 238 -16.76 -3.29 21.83
N HIS A 239 -16.02 -4.16 21.14
CA HIS A 239 -16.62 -5.30 20.45
C HIS A 239 -16.80 -6.50 21.38
N THR A 240 -17.94 -7.18 21.26
CA THR A 240 -18.27 -8.40 22.02
C THR A 240 -17.17 -9.47 21.98
N SER A 241 -16.43 -9.57 20.87
CA SER A 241 -15.29 -10.49 20.73
C SER A 241 -14.12 -10.21 21.68
N MET A 242 -13.97 -8.98 22.17
CA MET A 242 -12.82 -8.57 23.02
C MET A 242 -12.82 -9.26 24.37
N PHE A 243 -14.00 -9.55 24.95
CA PHE A 243 -14.13 -10.14 26.28
C PHE A 243 -14.77 -11.54 26.27
N SER A 244 -15.76 -11.79 25.40
CA SER A 244 -16.57 -13.02 25.48
C SER A 244 -16.00 -14.22 24.71
N SER A 245 -14.92 -14.04 23.94
CA SER A 245 -14.28 -15.16 23.22
C SER A 245 -13.85 -16.28 24.16
N SER A 246 -13.23 -15.92 25.30
CA SER A 246 -12.83 -16.90 26.32
C SER A 246 -14.05 -17.59 26.94
N TRP A 247 -15.13 -16.86 27.21
CA TRP A 247 -16.34 -17.38 27.84
C TRP A 247 -16.93 -18.57 27.06
N PHE A 248 -16.95 -18.49 25.72
CA PHE A 248 -17.38 -19.60 24.88
C PHE A 248 -16.32 -20.70 24.74
N LEU A 249 -15.04 -20.32 24.57
CA LEU A 249 -13.95 -21.26 24.35
C LEU A 249 -13.59 -22.08 25.60
N ASN A 250 -13.94 -21.63 26.80
CA ASN A 250 -13.66 -22.38 28.02
C ASN A 250 -14.87 -22.50 28.94
N ILE A 251 -16.08 -22.22 28.47
CA ILE A 251 -17.33 -22.38 29.24
C ILE A 251 -17.27 -21.55 30.53
N LEU A 252 -16.75 -20.32 30.44
CA LEU A 252 -16.55 -19.37 31.55
C LEU A 252 -15.59 -19.85 32.66
N LEU A 253 -14.94 -21.00 32.51
CA LEU A 253 -14.13 -21.63 33.56
C LEU A 253 -12.90 -20.81 33.96
N SER A 254 -12.38 -19.97 33.07
CA SER A 254 -11.24 -19.09 33.39
C SER A 254 -11.62 -17.80 34.09
N SER A 255 -12.91 -17.47 34.13
CA SER A 255 -13.39 -16.16 34.58
C SER A 255 -14.18 -16.25 35.88
N LEU A 256 -14.69 -17.43 36.22
CA LEU A 256 -15.53 -17.63 37.40
C LEU A 256 -14.78 -18.35 38.51
N PRO A 257 -15.14 -18.11 39.79
CA PRO A 257 -14.66 -18.90 40.91
C PRO A 257 -14.99 -20.37 40.72
N ILE A 258 -14.13 -21.27 41.22
CA ILE A 258 -14.27 -22.72 41.03
C ILE A 258 -15.65 -23.26 41.42
N THR A 259 -16.26 -22.72 42.47
CA THR A 259 -17.60 -23.13 42.94
C THR A 259 -18.67 -22.82 41.90
N ALA A 260 -18.69 -21.62 41.32
CA ALA A 260 -19.61 -21.24 40.25
C ALA A 260 -19.29 -21.97 38.94
N ALA A 261 -18.00 -22.07 38.60
CA ALA A 261 -17.51 -22.75 37.40
C ALA A 261 -17.98 -24.21 37.32
N ILE A 262 -17.85 -24.97 38.42
CA ILE A 262 -18.33 -26.37 38.50
C ILE A 262 -19.85 -26.44 38.26
N ARG A 263 -20.63 -25.56 38.90
CA ARG A 263 -22.10 -25.57 38.82
C ARG A 263 -22.60 -25.24 37.42
N ILE A 264 -21.94 -24.30 36.74
CA ILE A 264 -22.23 -23.98 35.33
C ILE A 264 -21.83 -25.13 34.43
N PHE A 265 -20.72 -25.81 34.73
CA PHE A 265 -20.28 -26.99 33.99
C PHE A 265 -21.27 -28.15 34.14
N ASP A 266 -21.82 -28.39 35.34
CA ASP A 266 -22.90 -29.38 35.55
C ASP A 266 -24.07 -29.14 34.59
N ILE A 267 -24.53 -27.88 34.47
CA ILE A 267 -25.63 -27.49 33.59
C ILE A 267 -25.22 -27.60 32.12
N PHE A 268 -24.01 -27.18 31.76
CA PHE A 268 -23.48 -27.29 30.40
C PHE A 268 -23.48 -28.75 29.91
N MET A 269 -23.12 -29.70 30.77
CA MET A 269 -23.13 -31.14 30.45
C MET A 269 -24.53 -31.68 30.15
N CYS A 270 -25.60 -30.97 30.52
CA CYS A 270 -26.98 -31.34 30.23
C CYS A 270 -27.65 -30.49 29.14
N GLU A 271 -27.38 -29.19 29.13
CA GLU A 271 -28.09 -28.19 28.30
C GLU A 271 -27.22 -27.59 27.19
N GLY A 272 -25.93 -27.91 27.17
CA GLY A 272 -24.97 -27.41 26.18
C GLY A 272 -24.71 -25.91 26.30
N LEU A 273 -24.32 -25.29 25.17
CA LEU A 273 -23.88 -23.90 25.13
C LEU A 273 -24.95 -22.85 25.53
N GLU A 274 -26.23 -23.22 25.62
CA GLU A 274 -27.30 -22.30 26.03
C GLU A 274 -26.98 -21.64 27.38
N ILE A 275 -26.44 -22.39 28.35
CA ILE A 275 -26.12 -21.84 29.66
C ILE A 275 -25.03 -20.77 29.59
N VAL A 276 -24.08 -20.88 28.65
CA VAL A 276 -23.00 -19.89 28.48
C VAL A 276 -23.57 -18.55 28.01
N PHE A 277 -24.54 -18.56 27.09
CA PHE A 277 -25.24 -17.34 26.67
C PHE A 277 -26.01 -16.71 27.82
N ARG A 278 -26.76 -17.53 28.57
CA ARG A 278 -27.57 -17.08 29.70
C ARG A 278 -26.73 -16.47 30.82
N VAL A 279 -25.70 -17.17 31.26
CA VAL A 279 -24.78 -16.70 32.31
C VAL A 279 -24.02 -15.46 31.84
N GLY A 280 -23.48 -15.48 30.62
CA GLY A 280 -22.78 -14.33 30.06
C GLY A 280 -23.64 -13.07 30.06
N LEU A 281 -24.92 -13.17 29.66
CA LEU A 281 -25.82 -12.02 29.67
C LEU A 281 -26.26 -11.62 31.08
N ALA A 282 -26.50 -12.58 31.98
CA ALA A 282 -26.82 -12.30 33.37
C ALA A 282 -25.70 -11.53 34.07
N LEU A 283 -24.44 -11.90 33.85
CA LEU A 283 -23.27 -11.19 34.39
C LEU A 283 -23.22 -9.73 33.89
N LEU A 284 -23.49 -9.51 32.60
CA LEU A 284 -23.58 -8.16 32.03
C LEU A 284 -24.75 -7.37 32.63
N GLN A 285 -25.91 -8.00 32.84
CA GLN A 285 -27.08 -7.36 33.44
C GLN A 285 -26.83 -6.96 34.90
N MET A 286 -26.18 -7.83 35.68
CA MET A 286 -25.84 -7.57 37.08
C MET A 286 -24.90 -6.35 37.23
N LYS A 287 -24.07 -6.07 36.22
CA LYS A 287 -23.05 -5.01 36.25
C LYS A 287 -23.26 -3.88 35.25
N GLN A 288 -24.42 -3.84 34.62
CA GLN A 288 -24.78 -2.83 33.63
C GLN A 288 -24.57 -1.40 34.14
N THR A 289 -24.95 -1.12 35.40
CA THR A 289 -24.84 0.21 36.02
C THR A 289 -23.39 0.67 36.23
N GLU A 290 -22.46 -0.27 36.36
CA GLU A 290 -21.03 -0.02 36.49
C GLU A 290 -20.41 0.14 35.09
N LEU A 291 -20.69 -0.81 34.18
CA LEU A 291 -20.12 -0.87 32.83
C LEU A 291 -20.45 0.36 31.97
N ILE A 292 -21.66 0.91 32.07
CA ILE A 292 -22.08 2.09 31.30
C ILE A 292 -21.23 3.34 31.63
N LYS A 293 -20.59 3.38 32.79
CA LYS A 293 -19.77 4.52 33.23
C LYS A 293 -18.30 4.41 32.81
N LEU A 294 -17.88 3.25 32.30
CA LEU A 294 -16.49 2.93 32.02
C LEU A 294 -16.16 3.14 30.56
N ASP A 295 -14.90 3.47 30.27
CA ASP A 295 -14.33 3.45 28.92
C ASP A 295 -13.89 2.02 28.53
N VAL A 296 -13.26 1.88 27.37
CA VAL A 296 -12.82 0.57 26.84
C VAL A 296 -11.91 -0.18 27.81
N GLU A 297 -10.93 0.50 28.41
CA GLU A 297 -9.98 -0.11 29.34
C GLU A 297 -10.66 -0.49 30.65
N GLY A 298 -11.48 0.41 31.20
CA GLY A 298 -12.28 0.15 32.39
C GLY A 298 -13.20 -1.06 32.21
N MET A 299 -13.93 -1.13 31.10
CA MET A 299 -14.81 -2.27 30.77
C MET A 299 -14.02 -3.58 30.65
N MET A 300 -12.84 -3.58 30.02
CA MET A 300 -11.99 -4.77 29.94
C MET A 300 -11.52 -5.26 31.31
N ASN A 301 -11.02 -4.35 32.15
CA ASN A 301 -10.57 -4.70 33.50
C ASN A 301 -11.72 -5.19 34.39
N CYS A 302 -12.90 -4.58 34.25
CA CYS A 302 -14.14 -4.96 34.92
C CYS A 302 -14.55 -6.39 34.53
N LEU A 303 -14.56 -6.71 33.23
CA LEU A 303 -14.98 -8.00 32.69
C LEU A 303 -13.93 -9.12 32.79
N GLN A 304 -12.67 -8.80 33.07
CA GLN A 304 -11.63 -9.78 33.36
C GLN A 304 -11.63 -10.25 34.83
N ASN A 305 -12.16 -9.43 35.75
CA ASN A 305 -12.17 -9.70 37.20
C ASN A 305 -13.56 -10.12 37.72
N LEU A 306 -14.21 -11.06 37.04
CA LEU A 306 -15.56 -11.54 37.40
C LEU A 306 -15.59 -12.37 38.69
N GLU A 307 -14.44 -12.73 39.28
CA GLU A 307 -14.38 -13.55 40.50
C GLU A 307 -15.22 -12.94 41.63
N SER A 308 -15.17 -11.61 41.79
CA SER A 308 -15.94 -10.89 42.80
C SER A 308 -17.45 -10.86 42.52
N TRP A 309 -17.88 -11.08 41.27
CA TRP A 309 -19.29 -11.01 40.86
C TRP A 309 -19.99 -12.34 41.02
N ALA A 310 -19.20 -13.41 41.09
CA ALA A 310 -19.66 -14.77 40.99
C ALA A 310 -19.44 -15.56 42.29
N SER A 311 -19.44 -14.87 43.43
CA SER A 311 -19.27 -15.49 44.75
C SER A 311 -20.47 -16.34 45.18
N ASP A 312 -21.66 -16.07 44.65
CA ASP A 312 -22.88 -16.85 44.86
C ASP A 312 -23.28 -17.60 43.57
N PRO A 313 -22.95 -18.91 43.46
CA PRO A 313 -23.31 -19.71 42.29
C PRO A 313 -24.80 -19.80 42.02
N ASP A 314 -25.64 -19.89 43.07
CA ASP A 314 -27.07 -20.14 42.92
C ASP A 314 -27.79 -18.88 42.44
N GLY A 315 -27.41 -17.70 42.97
CA GLY A 315 -27.91 -16.42 42.49
C GLY A 315 -27.58 -16.15 41.01
N ILE A 316 -26.38 -16.52 40.54
CA ILE A 316 -26.02 -16.41 39.11
C ILE A 316 -26.88 -17.33 38.26
N ILE A 317 -27.09 -18.58 38.69
CA ILE A 317 -27.89 -19.56 37.95
C ILE A 317 -29.35 -19.08 37.89
N GLU A 318 -29.90 -18.58 38.99
CA GLU A 318 -31.23 -18.01 39.03
C GLU A 318 -31.36 -16.83 38.05
N ALA A 319 -30.43 -15.87 38.11
CA ALA A 319 -30.37 -14.75 37.18
C ALA A 319 -30.26 -15.21 35.71
N ALA A 320 -29.44 -16.22 35.42
CA ALA A 320 -29.27 -16.80 34.09
C ALA A 320 -30.57 -17.42 33.54
N TYR A 321 -31.42 -18.00 34.40
CA TYR A 321 -32.72 -18.52 33.97
C TYR A 321 -33.81 -17.44 33.84
N GLN A 322 -33.61 -16.23 34.39
CA GLN A 322 -34.45 -15.06 34.08
C GLN A 322 -34.15 -14.47 32.69
N ILE A 323 -32.96 -14.72 32.13
CA ILE A 323 -32.60 -14.30 30.78
C ILE A 323 -33.51 -14.99 29.76
N LYS A 324 -34.04 -14.22 28.80
CA LYS A 324 -34.84 -14.76 27.71
C LYS A 324 -33.91 -15.33 26.64
N TYR A 325 -33.88 -16.66 26.52
CA TYR A 325 -33.21 -17.35 25.42
C TYR A 325 -34.25 -17.91 24.46
N ASN A 326 -34.21 -17.50 23.20
CA ASN A 326 -35.16 -17.93 22.17
C ASN A 326 -34.45 -18.82 21.13
N PRO A 327 -34.61 -20.16 21.19
CA PRO A 327 -33.93 -21.07 20.26
C PRO A 327 -34.21 -20.79 18.79
N SER A 328 -35.44 -20.35 18.45
CA SER A 328 -35.83 -20.02 17.08
C SER A 328 -35.07 -18.79 16.58
N ARG A 329 -34.96 -17.74 17.40
CA ARG A 329 -34.18 -16.54 17.08
C ARG A 329 -32.68 -16.87 16.94
N MET A 330 -32.14 -17.73 17.81
CA MET A 330 -30.74 -18.17 17.73
C MET A 330 -30.47 -18.93 16.42
N LYS A 331 -31.40 -19.78 15.98
CA LYS A 331 -31.30 -20.47 14.69
C LYS A 331 -31.33 -19.49 13.50
N GLN A 332 -32.18 -18.46 13.56
CA GLN A 332 -32.21 -17.41 12.52
C GLN A 332 -30.88 -16.64 12.46
N LEU A 333 -30.35 -16.20 13.60
CA LEU A 333 -29.07 -15.49 13.68
C LEU A 333 -27.90 -16.32 13.15
N ARG A 334 -27.94 -17.64 13.35
CA ARG A 334 -26.96 -18.56 12.75
C ARG A 334 -27.04 -18.56 11.22
N GLN A 335 -28.26 -18.60 10.67
CA GLN A 335 -28.47 -18.56 9.21
C GLN A 335 -28.03 -17.21 8.64
N GLU A 336 -28.37 -16.11 9.31
CA GLU A 336 -27.93 -14.75 8.96
C GLU A 336 -26.39 -14.65 8.94
N TYR A 337 -25.72 -15.12 9.99
CA TYR A 337 -24.26 -15.12 10.06
C TYR A 337 -23.63 -15.98 8.96
N ALA A 338 -24.21 -17.14 8.64
CA ALA A 338 -23.75 -17.98 7.53
C ALA A 338 -23.87 -17.24 6.19
N SER A 339 -25.00 -16.57 5.93
CA SER A 339 -25.18 -15.74 4.73
C SER A 339 -24.18 -14.59 4.65
N ILE A 340 -23.93 -13.89 5.77
CA ILE A 340 -22.92 -12.82 5.83
C ILE A 340 -21.54 -13.37 5.48
N LYS A 341 -21.18 -14.55 6.00
CA LYS A 341 -19.87 -15.15 5.75
C LYS A 341 -19.70 -15.61 4.31
N THR A 342 -20.74 -16.19 3.70
CA THR A 342 -20.73 -16.58 2.29
C THR A 342 -20.59 -15.35 1.39
N LYS A 343 -21.40 -14.29 1.64
CA LYS A 343 -21.32 -13.04 0.88
C LYS A 343 -19.95 -12.39 0.97
N LYS A 344 -19.36 -12.30 2.18
CA LYS A 344 -17.99 -11.77 2.36
C LYS A 344 -16.92 -12.60 1.63
N LEU A 345 -17.11 -13.91 1.53
CA LEU A 345 -16.19 -14.77 0.80
C LEU A 345 -16.31 -14.56 -0.72
N GLU A 346 -17.53 -14.39 -1.24
CA GLU A 346 -17.80 -14.05 -2.65
C GLU A 346 -17.21 -12.68 -3.00
N GLU A 347 -17.50 -11.65 -2.21
CA GLU A 347 -16.93 -10.30 -2.37
C GLU A 347 -15.38 -10.34 -2.38
N ARG A 348 -14.76 -11.15 -1.51
CA ARG A 348 -13.31 -11.31 -1.49
C ARG A 348 -12.77 -12.00 -2.74
N LYS A 349 -13.49 -12.99 -3.28
CA LYS A 349 -13.11 -13.65 -4.54
C LYS A 349 -13.20 -12.69 -5.73
N GLU A 350 -14.27 -11.90 -5.79
CA GLU A 350 -14.45 -10.85 -6.81
C GLU A 350 -13.35 -9.79 -6.72
N LEU A 351 -13.07 -9.28 -5.51
CA LEU A 351 -12.00 -8.31 -5.28
C LEU A 351 -10.64 -8.85 -5.74
N ASN A 352 -10.35 -10.13 -5.46
CA ASN A 352 -9.10 -10.77 -5.91
C ASN A 352 -9.04 -10.91 -7.44
N GLY A 353 -10.17 -11.22 -8.09
CA GLY A 353 -10.30 -11.26 -9.55
C GLY A 353 -10.03 -9.88 -10.17
N LEU A 354 -10.73 -8.85 -9.70
CA LEU A 354 -10.56 -7.47 -10.15
C LEU A 354 -9.16 -6.93 -9.88
N SER A 355 -8.53 -7.31 -8.77
CA SER A 355 -7.14 -6.93 -8.46
C SER A 355 -6.15 -7.57 -9.45
N SER A 356 -6.38 -8.83 -9.82
CA SER A 356 -5.56 -9.55 -10.80
C SER A 356 -5.71 -8.95 -12.20
N GLU A 357 -6.94 -8.60 -12.59
CA GLU A 357 -7.22 -7.94 -13.86
C GLU A 357 -6.63 -6.53 -13.92
N ASN A 358 -6.81 -5.72 -12.86
CA ASN A 358 -6.19 -4.40 -12.76
C ASN A 358 -4.67 -4.46 -12.87
N LYS A 359 -4.03 -5.47 -12.26
CA LYS A 359 -2.59 -5.70 -12.40
C LYS A 359 -2.22 -5.97 -13.86
N HIS A 360 -2.98 -6.80 -14.55
CA HIS A 360 -2.73 -7.12 -15.96
C HIS A 360 -2.95 -5.92 -16.90
N LEU A 361 -4.01 -5.14 -16.68
CA LEU A 361 -4.30 -3.93 -17.44
C LEU A 361 -3.21 -2.87 -17.23
N LYS A 362 -2.73 -2.66 -16.00
CA LYS A 362 -1.60 -1.76 -15.72
C LYS A 362 -0.33 -2.16 -16.47
N GLN A 363 -0.01 -3.46 -16.51
CA GLN A 363 1.13 -3.95 -17.28
C GLN A 363 0.95 -3.67 -18.78
N ARG A 364 -0.25 -3.89 -19.31
CA ARG A 364 -0.55 -3.64 -20.73
C ARG A 364 -0.51 -2.16 -21.09
N LEU A 365 -1.01 -1.28 -20.23
CA LEU A 365 -0.90 0.17 -20.41
C LEU A 365 0.56 0.61 -20.42
N ALA A 366 1.37 0.15 -19.45
CA ALA A 366 2.81 0.48 -19.41
C ALA A 366 3.55 0.02 -20.68
N LEU A 367 3.22 -1.15 -21.22
CA LEU A 367 3.78 -1.63 -22.49
C LEU A 367 3.35 -0.77 -23.68
N LEU A 368 2.08 -0.36 -23.72
CA LEU A 368 1.56 0.50 -24.79
C LEU A 368 2.16 1.91 -24.72
N GLU A 369 2.25 2.51 -23.54
CA GLU A 369 2.88 3.80 -23.30
C GLU A 369 4.34 3.79 -23.76
N LYS A 370 5.10 2.75 -23.38
CA LYS A 370 6.48 2.55 -23.84
C LYS A 370 6.55 2.49 -25.37
N ARG A 371 5.68 1.68 -26.00
CA ARG A 371 5.66 1.52 -27.46
C ARG A 371 5.26 2.82 -28.18
N CYS A 372 4.35 3.61 -27.60
CA CYS A 372 3.99 4.92 -28.11
C CYS A 372 5.13 5.93 -27.99
N SER A 373 5.82 5.97 -26.86
CA SER A 373 7.00 6.83 -26.64
C SER A 373 8.11 6.50 -27.64
N GLU A 374 8.46 5.23 -27.78
CA GLU A 374 9.48 4.77 -28.74
C GLU A 374 9.14 5.16 -30.19
N LYS A 375 7.85 5.04 -30.56
CA LYS A 375 7.38 5.43 -31.90
C LYS A 375 7.47 6.94 -32.12
N LEU A 376 7.08 7.74 -31.12
CA LEU A 376 7.16 9.20 -31.18
C LEU A 376 8.62 9.67 -31.27
N GLU A 377 9.51 9.10 -30.44
CA GLU A 377 10.95 9.39 -30.50
C GLU A 377 11.55 9.04 -31.87
N SER A 378 11.15 7.91 -32.47
CA SER A 378 11.59 7.53 -33.82
C SER A 378 11.14 8.54 -34.88
N GLN A 379 9.90 9.03 -34.80
CA GLN A 379 9.38 10.05 -35.72
C GLN A 379 10.09 11.40 -35.54
N LEU A 380 10.28 11.84 -34.30
CA LEU A 380 11.02 13.08 -34.00
C LEU A 380 12.46 13.02 -34.51
N LYS A 381 13.15 11.88 -34.31
CA LYS A 381 14.51 11.68 -34.85
C LYS A 381 14.53 11.78 -36.39
N LYS A 382 13.55 11.20 -37.08
CA LYS A 382 13.45 11.28 -38.55
C LYS A 382 13.21 12.71 -39.04
N GLU A 383 12.28 13.45 -38.42
CA GLU A 383 12.01 14.85 -38.81
C GLU A 383 13.17 15.78 -38.44
N LEU A 384 13.85 15.54 -37.31
CA LEU A 384 15.05 16.26 -36.95
C LEU A 384 16.15 16.07 -37.99
N GLU A 385 16.39 14.83 -38.42
CA GLU A 385 17.40 14.51 -39.44
C GLU A 385 17.07 15.14 -40.79
N LYS A 386 15.80 15.07 -41.20
CA LYS A 386 15.31 15.75 -42.41
C LYS A 386 15.50 17.27 -42.35
N THR A 387 15.21 17.88 -41.20
CA THR A 387 15.40 19.32 -40.98
C THR A 387 16.89 19.67 -41.02
N ARG A 388 17.76 18.88 -40.38
CA ARG A 388 19.22 19.06 -40.46
C ARG A 388 19.73 19.00 -41.89
N LEU A 389 19.27 18.02 -42.66
CA LEU A 389 19.64 17.87 -44.07
C LEU A 389 19.18 19.08 -44.91
N ASN A 390 17.96 19.56 -44.70
CA ASN A 390 17.44 20.74 -45.38
C ASN A 390 18.22 22.00 -45.01
N THR A 391 18.48 22.22 -43.72
CA THR A 391 19.29 23.36 -43.26
C THR A 391 20.70 23.32 -43.85
N ALA A 392 21.34 22.13 -43.89
CA ALA A 392 22.64 21.96 -44.53
C ALA A 392 22.61 22.29 -46.03
N ARG A 393 21.58 21.82 -46.76
CA ARG A 393 21.37 22.18 -48.17
C ARG A 393 21.19 23.68 -48.37
N SER A 394 20.34 24.31 -47.55
CA SER A 394 20.14 25.76 -47.60
C SER A 394 21.41 26.54 -47.24
N GLN A 395 22.23 26.04 -46.31
CA GLN A 395 23.52 26.65 -45.98
C GLN A 395 24.53 26.54 -47.14
N ILE A 396 24.58 25.40 -47.83
CA ILE A 396 25.40 25.23 -49.03
C ILE A 396 24.94 26.22 -50.10
N ALA A 397 23.64 26.26 -50.40
CA ALA A 397 23.07 27.20 -51.37
C ALA A 397 23.33 28.67 -51.00
N LEU A 398 23.25 29.03 -49.71
CA LEU A 398 23.59 30.37 -49.24
C LEU A 398 25.08 30.70 -49.43
N LYS A 399 25.98 29.73 -49.22
CA LYS A 399 27.42 29.92 -49.48
C LYS A 399 27.68 30.12 -50.98
N GLU A 400 27.04 29.34 -51.84
CA GLU A 400 27.13 29.49 -53.30
C GLU A 400 26.59 30.86 -53.74
N MET A 401 25.41 31.25 -53.25
CA MET A 401 24.82 32.56 -53.57
C MET A 401 25.72 33.71 -53.09
N LYS A 402 26.30 33.62 -51.89
CA LYS A 402 27.27 34.61 -51.40
C LYS A 402 28.53 34.67 -52.27
N ALA A 403 29.05 33.53 -52.71
CA ALA A 403 30.21 33.50 -53.61
C ALA A 403 29.88 34.15 -54.96
N ASN A 404 28.70 33.90 -55.51
CA ASN A 404 28.24 34.54 -56.74
C ASN A 404 28.07 36.07 -56.59
N ILE A 405 27.54 36.53 -55.46
CA ILE A 405 27.43 37.97 -55.16
C ILE A 405 28.83 38.61 -55.11
N LEU A 406 29.77 38.00 -54.37
CA LEU A 406 31.15 38.47 -54.31
C LEU A 406 31.79 38.55 -55.71
N GLN A 407 31.58 37.54 -56.55
CA GLN A 407 32.09 37.53 -57.91
C GLN A 407 31.46 38.63 -58.79
N MET A 408 30.16 38.90 -58.64
CA MET A 408 29.47 40.00 -59.32
C MET A 408 29.95 41.38 -58.83
N GLU A 409 30.20 41.53 -57.54
CA GLU A 409 30.74 42.77 -56.96
C GLU A 409 32.16 43.04 -57.47
N GLU A 410 33.03 42.03 -57.52
CA GLU A 410 34.38 42.16 -58.09
C GLU A 410 34.35 42.56 -59.56
N SER A 411 33.48 41.94 -60.37
CA SER A 411 33.37 42.26 -61.79
C SER A 411 32.67 43.61 -62.07
N SER A 412 31.75 44.05 -61.21
CA SER A 412 31.16 45.39 -61.28
C SER A 412 32.13 46.50 -60.84
N ALA A 413 33.01 46.24 -59.86
CA ALA A 413 33.98 47.22 -59.39
C ALA A 413 35.03 47.54 -60.47
N VAL A 414 35.55 46.51 -61.15
CA VAL A 414 36.53 46.67 -62.23
C VAL A 414 35.98 47.49 -63.41
N SER A 415 34.71 47.28 -63.79
CA SER A 415 34.08 48.03 -64.89
C SER A 415 33.85 49.52 -64.55
N ASN A 416 33.64 49.85 -63.27
CA ASN A 416 33.42 51.23 -62.84
C ASN A 416 34.75 52.01 -62.76
N GLU A 417 35.85 51.38 -62.33
CA GLU A 417 37.16 52.05 -62.30
C GLU A 417 37.67 52.44 -63.70
N ASP A 418 37.54 51.54 -64.69
CA ASP A 418 37.94 51.82 -66.08
C ASP A 418 37.12 52.96 -66.71
N SER A 419 35.82 53.01 -66.40
CA SER A 419 34.91 54.06 -66.88
C SER A 419 35.24 55.43 -66.28
N VAL A 420 35.56 55.50 -64.99
CA VAL A 420 35.97 56.73 -64.31
C VAL A 420 37.32 57.23 -64.83
N MET A 421 38.29 56.34 -65.05
CA MET A 421 39.60 56.68 -65.59
C MET A 421 39.53 57.26 -67.01
N TYR A 422 38.67 56.72 -67.87
CA TYR A 422 38.47 57.24 -69.23
C TYR A 422 37.91 58.67 -69.22
N LEU A 423 36.86 58.91 -68.43
CA LEU A 423 36.22 60.22 -68.31
C LEU A 423 37.16 61.29 -67.72
N GLN A 424 38.02 60.92 -66.75
CA GLN A 424 39.04 61.81 -66.21
C GLN A 424 40.07 62.22 -67.26
N LYS A 425 40.50 61.29 -68.13
CA LYS A 425 41.44 61.59 -69.22
C LYS A 425 40.84 62.53 -70.25
N GLU A 426 39.58 62.32 -70.63
CA GLU A 426 38.88 63.19 -71.59
C GLU A 426 38.65 64.61 -71.03
N LEU A 427 38.37 64.73 -69.73
CA LEU A 427 38.24 66.01 -69.04
C LEU A 427 39.55 66.82 -69.08
N ILE A 428 40.70 66.17 -68.89
CA ILE A 428 42.02 66.83 -68.96
C ILE A 428 42.28 67.37 -70.37
N CYS A 429 42.01 66.58 -71.41
CA CYS A 429 42.15 67.03 -72.80
C CYS A 429 41.27 68.24 -73.10
N CYS A 430 40.01 68.24 -72.67
CA CYS A 430 39.11 69.38 -72.88
C CYS A 430 39.60 70.65 -72.16
N ARG A 431 40.13 70.55 -70.94
CA ARG A 431 40.74 71.70 -70.23
C ARG A 431 41.93 72.28 -70.97
N LEU A 432 42.76 71.41 -71.57
CA LEU A 432 43.94 71.83 -72.31
C LEU A 432 43.54 72.64 -73.56
N GLN A 433 42.57 72.11 -74.33
CA GLN A 433 42.03 72.78 -75.52
C GLN A 433 41.37 74.13 -75.19
N GLU A 434 40.66 74.23 -74.05
CA GLU A 434 40.12 75.51 -73.58
C GLU A 434 41.23 76.53 -73.29
N ALA A 435 42.32 76.11 -72.66
CA ALA A 435 43.46 76.97 -72.34
C ALA A 435 44.18 77.46 -73.61
N GLU A 436 44.37 76.58 -74.60
CA GLU A 436 44.95 76.93 -75.90
C GLU A 436 44.07 77.90 -76.69
N ALA A 437 42.76 77.68 -76.74
CA ALA A 437 41.82 78.61 -77.39
C ALA A 437 41.79 79.98 -76.67
N LEU A 438 41.93 80.01 -75.35
CA LEU A 438 42.02 81.25 -74.58
C LEU A 438 43.30 82.05 -74.86
N THR A 439 44.44 81.39 -75.05
CA THR A 439 45.69 82.07 -75.41
C THR A 439 45.63 82.58 -76.84
N GLU A 440 45.06 81.81 -77.77
CA GLU A 440 44.86 82.24 -79.17
C GLU A 440 43.93 83.45 -79.26
N LEU A 441 42.82 83.46 -78.50
CA LEU A 441 41.90 84.61 -78.43
C LEU A 441 42.60 85.87 -77.89
N LYS A 442 43.48 85.73 -76.89
CA LYS A 442 44.26 86.87 -76.35
C LYS A 442 45.22 87.44 -77.39
N LEU A 443 45.91 86.58 -78.14
CA LEU A 443 46.79 86.97 -79.23
C LEU A 443 46.03 87.68 -80.35
N LEU A 444 44.88 87.15 -80.78
CA LEU A 444 44.03 87.77 -81.79
C LEU A 444 43.53 89.15 -81.35
N LYS A 445 43.08 89.29 -80.10
CA LYS A 445 42.69 90.60 -79.53
C LYS A 445 43.82 91.61 -79.53
N HIS A 446 45.02 91.17 -79.17
CA HIS A 446 46.19 92.06 -79.18
C HIS A 446 46.53 92.49 -80.62
N HIS A 447 46.47 91.56 -81.57
CA HIS A 447 46.74 91.83 -82.97
C HIS A 447 45.70 92.77 -83.61
N ILE A 448 44.41 92.61 -83.28
CA ILE A 448 43.34 93.54 -83.68
C ILE A 448 43.63 94.94 -83.13
N LYS A 449 44.04 95.05 -81.87
CA LYS A 449 44.41 96.34 -81.27
C LYS A 449 45.59 97.00 -82.00
N ASP A 450 46.63 96.23 -82.34
CA ASP A 450 47.79 96.74 -83.08
C ASP A 450 47.42 97.17 -84.51
N LEU A 451 46.52 96.43 -85.18
CA LEU A 451 46.01 96.78 -86.51
C LEU A 451 45.11 98.03 -86.46
N GLU A 452 44.28 98.19 -85.43
CA GLU A 452 43.48 99.40 -85.18
C GLU A 452 44.37 100.63 -84.90
N GLU A 453 45.44 100.46 -84.12
CA GLU A 453 46.42 101.52 -83.90
C GLU A 453 47.18 101.90 -85.18
N LYS A 454 47.56 100.92 -86.01
CA LYS A 454 48.17 101.18 -87.33
C LYS A 454 47.21 101.90 -88.28
N TRP A 455 45.95 101.49 -88.28
CA TRP A 455 44.87 102.16 -89.02
C TRP A 455 44.70 103.62 -88.58
N GLN A 456 44.65 103.88 -87.27
CA GLN A 456 44.56 105.24 -86.72
C GLN A 456 45.79 106.09 -87.04
N ARG A 457 47.00 105.52 -86.99
CA ARG A 457 48.25 106.23 -87.36
C ARG A 457 48.29 106.60 -88.84
N GLN A 458 47.75 105.77 -89.74
CA GLN A 458 47.63 106.09 -91.17
C GLN A 458 46.56 107.15 -91.47
N GLN A 459 45.53 107.29 -90.62
CA GLN A 459 44.53 108.37 -90.75
C GLN A 459 45.07 109.77 -90.39
N VAL A 460 46.06 109.87 -89.51
CA VAL A 460 46.60 111.16 -89.03
C VAL A 460 47.70 111.74 -89.94
N HIS A 461 48.35 110.92 -90.77
CA HIS A 461 49.47 111.36 -91.65
C HIS A 461 49.05 111.88 -93.03
N CYS A 462 47.77 111.79 -93.41
CA CYS A 462 47.25 112.29 -94.69
C CYS A 462 46.33 113.52 -94.51
N GLY A 463 46.90 114.61 -94.01
CA GLY A 463 46.37 115.95 -94.18
C GLY A 463 47.02 116.64 -95.39
N GLY A 464 46.60 116.28 -96.61
CA GLY A 464 46.99 116.99 -97.83
C GLY A 464 47.40 116.12 -99.01
N GLN A 465 46.42 115.87 -99.90
CA GLN A 465 46.50 115.42 -101.30
C GLN A 465 46.89 113.97 -101.66
N GLN A 466 45.90 113.36 -102.34
CA GLN A 466 45.91 112.35 -103.40
C GLN A 466 46.19 110.87 -103.10
N LYS A 467 45.24 110.06 -103.61
CA LYS A 467 45.24 108.61 -103.88
C LYS A 467 45.21 107.68 -102.67
N VAL A 468 44.06 107.03 -102.48
CA VAL A 468 43.89 105.81 -101.70
C VAL A 468 44.92 104.79 -102.20
N SER A 469 45.93 104.52 -101.39
CA SER A 469 46.94 103.50 -101.64
C SER A 469 46.33 102.11 -101.42
N SER A 470 46.75 101.09 -102.19
CA SER A 470 46.31 99.70 -102.00
C SER A 470 46.54 99.22 -100.56
N ALA A 471 47.53 99.79 -99.87
CA ALA A 471 47.87 99.50 -98.49
C ALA A 471 46.72 99.76 -97.48
N GLN A 472 45.78 100.67 -97.78
CA GLN A 472 44.66 100.96 -96.89
C GLN A 472 43.52 99.93 -97.07
N ASN A 473 43.30 99.41 -98.28
CA ASN A 473 42.34 98.32 -98.50
C ASN A 473 42.87 96.99 -97.92
N ASP A 474 44.17 96.72 -98.04
CA ASP A 474 44.79 95.51 -97.51
C ASP A 474 44.69 95.45 -95.97
N LEU A 475 44.90 96.58 -95.28
CA LEU A 475 44.77 96.67 -93.82
C LEU A 475 43.31 96.42 -93.35
N GLN A 476 42.32 96.88 -94.13
CA GLN A 476 40.90 96.69 -93.81
C GLN A 476 40.46 95.23 -93.99
N VAL A 477 40.97 94.55 -95.02
CA VAL A 477 40.74 93.11 -95.24
C VAL A 477 41.40 92.28 -94.14
N GLU A 478 42.62 92.63 -93.74
CA GLU A 478 43.34 91.94 -92.66
C GLU A 478 42.65 92.12 -91.29
N LEU A 479 42.13 93.32 -91.00
CA LEU A 479 41.35 93.59 -89.77
C LEU A 479 40.02 92.83 -89.74
N LEU A 480 39.28 92.79 -90.85
CA LEU A 480 38.02 92.05 -90.92
C LEU A 480 38.24 90.53 -90.84
N SER A 481 39.30 90.01 -91.46
CA SER A 481 39.69 88.61 -91.39
C SER A 481 40.11 88.19 -89.98
N THR A 482 40.90 89.01 -89.29
CA THR A 482 41.32 88.75 -87.91
C THR A 482 40.17 88.87 -86.91
N ARG A 483 39.24 89.81 -87.09
CA ARG A 483 37.98 89.87 -86.32
C ARG A 483 37.08 88.65 -86.57
N LEU A 484 36.97 88.17 -87.80
CA LEU A 484 36.24 86.94 -88.08
C LEU A 484 36.88 85.76 -87.34
N LYS A 485 38.22 85.64 -87.37
CA LYS A 485 38.96 84.61 -86.65
C LYS A 485 38.79 84.71 -85.13
N GLU A 486 38.74 85.93 -84.57
CA GLU A 486 38.41 86.15 -83.14
C GLU A 486 36.99 85.66 -82.82
N THR A 487 35.98 86.02 -83.61
CA THR A 487 34.60 85.59 -83.34
C THR A 487 34.42 84.07 -83.43
N LEU A 488 35.09 83.42 -84.38
CA LEU A 488 35.07 81.96 -84.53
C LEU A 488 35.78 81.25 -83.36
N THR A 489 36.95 81.74 -82.93
CA THR A 489 37.66 81.20 -81.76
C THR A 489 36.87 81.44 -80.47
N GLN A 490 36.15 82.56 -80.35
CA GLN A 490 35.27 82.84 -79.21
C GLN A 490 34.04 81.93 -79.18
N ALA A 491 33.49 81.56 -80.34
CA ALA A 491 32.40 80.58 -80.44
C ALA A 491 32.88 79.17 -80.05
N ALA A 492 34.02 78.73 -80.57
CA ALA A 492 34.63 77.44 -80.22
C ALA A 492 34.95 77.32 -78.72
N LEU A 493 35.36 78.42 -78.08
CA LEU A 493 35.62 78.46 -76.65
C LEU A 493 34.33 78.26 -75.81
N LYS A 494 33.21 78.85 -76.24
CA LYS A 494 31.91 78.65 -75.56
C LYS A 494 31.46 77.19 -75.64
N GLU A 495 31.67 76.55 -76.79
CA GLU A 495 31.35 75.14 -77.00
C GLU A 495 32.23 74.22 -76.13
N SER A 496 33.55 74.47 -76.08
CA SER A 496 34.48 73.72 -75.23
C SER A 496 34.12 73.82 -73.73
N ARG A 497 33.74 75.01 -73.25
CA ARG A 497 33.26 75.22 -71.86
C ARG A 497 31.99 74.45 -71.54
N HIS A 498 31.05 74.38 -72.49
CA HIS A 498 29.84 73.60 -72.31
C HIS A 498 30.14 72.09 -72.22
N ARG A 499 31.04 71.59 -73.07
CA ARG A 499 31.51 70.19 -73.00
C ARG A 499 32.24 69.89 -71.69
N LEU A 500 33.04 70.82 -71.19
CA LEU A 500 33.75 70.69 -69.92
C LEU A 500 32.80 70.54 -68.72
N THR A 501 31.77 71.38 -68.65
CA THR A 501 30.79 71.34 -67.56
C THR A 501 30.00 70.03 -67.55
N LYS A 502 29.66 69.50 -68.74
CA LYS A 502 29.00 68.19 -68.88
C LYS A 502 29.88 67.02 -68.40
N LEU A 503 31.15 66.99 -68.81
CA LEU A 503 32.08 65.95 -68.37
C LEU A 503 32.36 66.01 -66.85
N GLN A 504 32.41 67.21 -66.26
CA GLN A 504 32.57 67.36 -64.80
C GLN A 504 31.38 66.83 -64.01
N THR A 505 30.15 66.96 -64.53
CA THR A 505 28.97 66.37 -63.90
C THR A 505 28.95 64.85 -64.00
N GLU A 506 29.33 64.29 -65.16
CA GLU A 506 29.37 62.83 -65.38
C GLU A 506 30.43 62.14 -64.50
N VAL A 507 31.60 62.78 -64.32
CA VAL A 507 32.64 62.26 -63.40
C VAL A 507 32.16 62.27 -61.95
N LYS A 508 31.46 63.33 -61.51
CA LYS A 508 30.96 63.45 -60.12
C LYS A 508 29.82 62.49 -59.77
N THR A 509 29.08 61.99 -60.76
CA THR A 509 28.02 61.00 -60.55
C THR A 509 28.54 59.57 -60.48
N LEU A 510 29.78 59.34 -60.95
CA LEU A 510 30.41 58.03 -61.00
C LEU A 510 31.51 57.85 -59.93
N SER A 511 32.01 58.94 -59.33
CA SER A 511 32.85 58.94 -58.11
C SER A 511 32.01 58.95 -56.85
#